data_AF-A0A8S9MFU2-F1
#
_entry.id   AF-A0A8S9MFU2-F1
#
_cell.length_a   1.000
_cell.length_b   1.000
_cell.length_c   1.000
_cell.angle_alpha   90.00
_cell.angle_beta   90.00
_cell.angle_gamma   90.00
#
_symmetry.space_group_name_H-M   'P 1'
#
loop_
_entity.id
_entity.type
_entity.pdbx_description
1 polymer ?
#
loop_
_entity_poly.entity_id
_entity_poly.type
_entity_poly.pdbx_seq_one_letter_code
_entity_poly.pdbx_strand_id
1 'polypeptide(L)'
;MLKDVGELLSLTLSQAQNRQQLSGLTKFRRIDVTPSPDPLDGLYIGAHGLYTSEVIHLKRKFGQWKGGKESKKSTDIEFYEYVEAVKLTGDPYVPAGKVAFRAKIGRRYELPHRGLIPEEFGVIARYKGQGRLADPGFRNPRWVDGELVILDGKYVKGGPVVGFVYWAPEYHFVMFFNRLRLQS
;
A
#
# COMPACT_ATOMS: atom_id res chain seq x y z
N MET A 1 -7.36 20.59 -17.14
CA MET A 1 -6.28 20.13 -16.23
C MET A 1 -6.67 18.77 -15.66
N LEU A 2 -6.66 17.70 -16.46
CA LEU A 2 -6.98 16.32 -16.03
C LEU A 2 -6.26 15.25 -16.88
N LYS A 3 -5.21 15.64 -17.62
CA LYS A 3 -4.38 14.72 -18.43
C LYS A 3 -3.23 14.09 -17.61
N ASP A 4 -2.92 14.65 -16.45
CA ASP A 4 -1.64 14.37 -15.76
C ASP A 4 -1.65 13.12 -14.85
N VAL A 5 -2.81 12.62 -14.42
CA VAL A 5 -2.86 11.46 -13.49
C VAL A 5 -2.58 10.14 -14.21
N GLY A 6 -3.10 9.96 -15.43
CA GLY A 6 -2.78 8.79 -16.25
C GLY A 6 -1.32 8.78 -16.68
N GLU A 7 -0.74 9.96 -16.92
CA GLU A 7 0.70 10.11 -17.15
C GLU A 7 1.50 9.81 -15.88
N LEU A 8 1.11 10.30 -14.69
CA LEU A 8 1.76 9.97 -13.42
C LEU A 8 1.76 8.45 -13.16
N LEU A 9 0.62 7.79 -13.38
CA LEU A 9 0.46 6.34 -13.18
C LEU A 9 1.22 5.51 -14.24
N SER A 10 1.45 6.04 -15.44
CA SER A 10 2.23 5.38 -16.49
C SER A 10 3.73 5.64 -16.41
N LEU A 11 4.15 6.84 -15.97
CA LEU A 11 5.54 7.18 -15.64
C LEU A 11 6.08 6.27 -14.52
N THR A 12 5.22 5.91 -13.58
CA THR A 12 5.49 4.93 -12.51
C THR A 12 5.98 3.57 -13.05
N LEU A 13 5.49 3.15 -14.22
CA LEU A 13 5.81 1.85 -14.83
C LEU A 13 7.07 1.89 -15.71
N SER A 14 7.46 3.06 -16.25
CA SER A 14 8.57 3.19 -17.20
C SER A 14 9.94 3.42 -16.55
N GLN A 15 10.00 3.85 -15.29
CA GLN A 15 11.24 4.33 -14.65
C GLN A 15 12.10 3.24 -13.95
N ALA A 16 11.84 1.95 -14.21
CA ALA A 16 12.60 0.81 -13.66
C ALA A 16 14.02 0.60 -14.26
N GLN A 17 14.73 1.68 -14.63
CA GLN A 17 16.01 1.60 -15.36
C GLN A 17 17.27 1.74 -14.50
N ASN A 18 17.16 1.89 -13.17
CA ASN A 18 18.33 1.83 -12.29
C ASN A 18 18.64 0.37 -11.90
N ARG A 19 19.21 -0.40 -12.84
CA ARG A 19 19.61 -1.79 -12.64
C ARG A 19 20.87 -1.86 -11.77
N GLN A 20 20.72 -1.79 -10.44
CA GLN A 20 21.76 -2.30 -9.55
C GLN A 20 21.79 -3.82 -9.65
N GLN A 21 22.94 -4.37 -10.05
CA GLN A 21 23.12 -5.81 -10.15
C GLN A 21 23.12 -6.42 -8.75
N LEU A 22 22.50 -7.59 -8.59
CA LEU A 22 22.54 -8.34 -7.34
C LEU A 22 24.01 -8.61 -6.98
N SER A 23 24.38 -8.40 -5.71
CA SER A 23 25.74 -8.65 -5.25
C SER A 23 26.08 -10.15 -5.29
N GLY A 24 27.38 -10.47 -5.36
CA GLY A 24 27.86 -11.83 -5.63
C GLY A 24 27.36 -12.92 -4.67
N LEU A 25 27.04 -12.58 -3.42
CA LEU A 25 26.40 -13.49 -2.46
C LEU A 25 24.97 -13.03 -2.17
N THR A 26 24.02 -13.51 -2.97
CA THR A 26 22.59 -13.23 -2.78
C THR A 26 21.84 -14.46 -2.27
N LYS A 27 21.08 -14.29 -1.18
CA LYS A 27 20.18 -15.33 -0.65
C LYS A 27 18.74 -15.04 -1.10
N PHE A 28 18.08 -16.05 -1.62
CA PHE A 28 16.69 -15.95 -2.05
C PHE A 28 15.75 -16.58 -1.03
N ARG A 29 14.57 -15.97 -0.87
CA ARG A 29 13.47 -16.54 -0.09
C ARG A 29 12.23 -16.59 -0.96
N ARG A 30 11.56 -17.74 -0.97
CA ARG A 30 10.28 -17.91 -1.66
C ARG A 30 9.24 -16.97 -1.06
N ILE A 31 8.48 -16.32 -1.94
CA ILE A 31 7.26 -15.60 -1.59
C ILE A 31 6.06 -16.39 -2.14
N ASP A 32 4.97 -16.38 -1.40
CA ASP A 32 3.68 -16.82 -1.94
C ASP A 32 3.18 -15.74 -2.90
N VAL A 33 2.64 -16.16 -4.05
CA VAL A 33 2.12 -15.29 -5.11
C VAL A 33 0.87 -15.89 -5.75
N THR A 34 0.15 -16.74 -5.00
CA THR A 34 -1.12 -17.31 -5.45
C THR A 34 -2.04 -16.21 -6.01
N PRO A 35 -2.46 -16.32 -7.29
CA PRO A 35 -3.36 -15.32 -7.85
C PRO A 35 -4.69 -15.28 -7.10
N SER A 36 -5.09 -14.10 -6.62
CA SER A 36 -6.37 -13.89 -5.95
C SER A 36 -7.20 -12.83 -6.69
N PRO A 37 -8.48 -13.03 -7.02
CA PRO A 37 -9.27 -11.96 -7.65
C PRO A 37 -9.53 -10.78 -6.68
N ASP A 38 -9.35 -10.97 -5.38
CA ASP A 38 -9.56 -9.95 -4.35
C ASP A 38 -8.60 -8.75 -4.55
N PRO A 39 -9.10 -7.50 -4.67
CA PRO A 39 -8.25 -6.32 -4.76
C PRO A 39 -7.45 -6.03 -3.48
N LEU A 40 -7.74 -6.74 -2.38
CA LEU A 40 -7.04 -6.65 -1.11
C LEU A 40 -6.03 -7.79 -0.88
N ASP A 41 -5.77 -8.61 -1.91
CA ASP A 41 -4.82 -9.70 -1.85
C ASP A 41 -4.03 -9.86 -3.16
N GLY A 42 -2.72 -9.68 -3.10
CA GLY A 42 -1.83 -9.88 -4.24
C GLY A 42 -0.66 -8.91 -4.33
N LEU A 43 0.03 -8.97 -5.46
CA LEU A 43 1.18 -8.11 -5.76
C LEU A 43 0.76 -6.82 -6.44
N TYR A 44 1.35 -5.72 -5.99
CA TYR A 44 1.13 -4.41 -6.57
C TYR A 44 2.45 -3.65 -6.72
N ILE A 45 2.52 -2.80 -7.73
CA ILE A 45 3.66 -1.93 -8.03
C ILE A 45 3.21 -0.47 -8.00
N GLY A 46 3.93 0.36 -7.26
CA GLY A 46 3.73 1.82 -7.21
C GLY A 46 5.04 2.54 -7.44
N ALA A 47 5.00 3.85 -7.68
CA ALA A 47 6.19 4.70 -7.71
C ALA A 47 6.19 5.61 -6.49
N HIS A 48 7.38 5.73 -5.92
CA HIS A 48 7.69 6.66 -4.86
C HIS A 48 8.54 7.80 -5.45
N GLY A 49 7.88 8.83 -5.98
CA GLY A 49 8.55 9.96 -6.64
C GLY A 49 9.25 9.58 -7.95
N LEU A 50 10.18 10.44 -8.40
CA LEU A 50 10.78 10.42 -9.74
C LEU A 50 11.78 9.27 -10.01
N TYR A 51 12.15 8.45 -9.02
CA TYR A 51 13.35 7.61 -9.14
C TYR A 51 13.22 6.18 -8.60
N THR A 52 12.12 5.79 -7.94
CA THR A 52 12.01 4.44 -7.35
C THR A 52 10.60 3.87 -7.50
N SER A 53 10.49 2.74 -8.18
CA SER A 53 9.30 1.88 -8.13
C SER A 53 9.40 0.94 -6.93
N GLU A 54 8.29 0.66 -6.27
CA GLU A 54 8.19 -0.26 -5.15
C GLU A 54 7.19 -1.36 -5.44
N VAL A 55 7.55 -2.58 -5.08
CA VAL A 55 6.61 -3.71 -5.10
C VAL A 55 6.15 -3.99 -3.68
N ILE A 56 4.83 -4.04 -3.49
CA ILE A 56 4.19 -4.45 -2.24
C ILE A 56 3.41 -5.75 -2.45
N HIS A 57 3.31 -6.53 -1.38
CA HIS A 57 2.38 -7.63 -1.29
C HIS A 57 1.28 -7.23 -0.31
N LEU A 58 0.08 -7.00 -0.85
CA LEU A 58 -1.12 -6.73 -0.09
C LEU A 58 -1.71 -8.06 0.39
N LYS A 59 -1.94 -8.20 1.70
CA LYS A 59 -2.40 -9.46 2.30
C LYS A 59 -3.56 -9.24 3.23
N ARG A 60 -4.64 -9.96 2.98
CA ARG A 60 -5.79 -10.05 3.88
C ARG A 60 -5.46 -10.94 5.08
N LYS A 61 -5.85 -10.50 6.27
CA LYS A 61 -5.55 -11.15 7.55
C LYS A 61 -6.74 -11.06 8.48
N PHE A 62 -6.83 -12.02 9.40
CA PHE A 62 -7.79 -12.05 10.47
C PHE A 62 -7.04 -12.16 11.79
N GLY A 63 -7.36 -11.32 12.76
CA GLY A 63 -6.60 -11.32 14.00
C GLY A 63 -6.69 -10.03 14.80
N GLN A 64 -5.78 -9.93 15.76
CA GLN A 64 -5.61 -8.73 16.58
C GLN A 64 -4.86 -7.65 15.79
N TRP A 65 -5.41 -6.44 15.82
CA TRP A 65 -4.77 -5.25 15.26
C TRP A 65 -3.79 -4.66 16.28
N LYS A 66 -2.55 -5.15 16.33
CA LYS A 66 -1.53 -4.66 17.28
C LYS A 66 -0.78 -3.47 16.69
N GLY A 67 -1.08 -2.25 17.10
CA GLY A 67 -0.13 -1.14 16.98
C GLY A 67 -0.70 0.23 17.32
N GLY A 68 0.04 0.93 18.18
CA GLY A 68 -0.35 2.17 18.84
C GLY A 68 -0.20 2.01 20.37
N LYS A 69 0.19 3.07 21.10
CA LYS A 69 0.47 3.12 22.56
C LYS A 69 -0.70 2.68 23.48
N GLU A 70 -1.74 2.09 22.93
CA GLU A 70 -2.84 1.50 23.65
C GLU A 70 -2.68 -0.02 23.69
N SER A 71 -1.63 -0.50 24.35
CA SER A 71 -1.83 -1.66 25.22
C SER A 71 -2.53 -1.15 26.49
N LYS A 72 -3.71 -0.54 26.34
CA LYS A 72 -4.63 -0.45 27.47
C LYS A 72 -4.90 -1.89 27.86
N LYS A 73 -4.84 -2.16 29.16
CA LYS A 73 -5.26 -3.43 29.76
C LYS A 73 -6.77 -3.60 29.55
N SER A 74 -7.23 -3.71 28.29
CA SER A 74 -8.59 -4.09 27.96
C SER A 74 -8.61 -5.60 27.85
N THR A 75 -9.40 -6.21 28.71
CA THR A 75 -9.78 -7.62 28.68
C THR A 75 -10.52 -8.01 27.39
N ASP A 76 -10.87 -7.05 26.54
CA ASP A 76 -11.59 -7.26 25.29
C ASP A 76 -10.62 -7.50 24.14
N ILE A 77 -10.35 -8.78 23.87
CA ILE A 77 -9.69 -9.23 22.65
C ILE A 77 -10.69 -9.07 21.50
N GLU A 78 -10.58 -8.01 20.72
CA GLU A 78 -11.34 -7.87 19.48
C GLU A 78 -10.55 -8.42 18.27
N PHE A 79 -11.22 -9.21 17.45
CA PHE A 79 -10.70 -9.71 16.19
C PHE A 79 -11.19 -8.85 15.03
N TYR A 80 -10.27 -8.54 14.13
CA TYR A 80 -10.52 -7.72 12.95
C TYR A 80 -10.19 -8.52 11.70
N GLU A 81 -10.99 -8.33 10.67
CA GLU A 81 -10.53 -8.51 9.31
C GLU A 81 -9.76 -7.25 8.91
N TYR A 82 -8.55 -7.43 8.38
CA TYR A 82 -7.68 -6.33 8.05
C TYR A 82 -6.73 -6.68 6.91
N VAL A 83 -6.14 -5.65 6.31
CA VAL A 83 -5.15 -5.80 5.24
C VAL A 83 -3.83 -5.18 5.66
N GLU A 84 -2.72 -5.80 5.25
CA GLU A 84 -1.36 -5.27 5.37
C GLU A 84 -0.71 -5.21 4.00
N ALA A 85 -0.08 -4.08 3.67
CA ALA A 85 0.82 -3.96 2.53
C ALA A 85 2.27 -4.15 2.99
N VAL A 86 2.87 -5.28 2.67
CA VAL A 86 4.27 -5.58 3.00
C VAL A 86 5.18 -5.16 1.84
N LYS A 87 6.20 -4.33 2.07
CA LYS A 87 7.17 -3.98 1.03
C LYS A 87 8.03 -5.19 0.67
N LEU A 88 8.12 -5.53 -0.62
CA LEU A 88 9.01 -6.58 -1.11
C LEU A 88 10.37 -6.03 -1.52
N THR A 89 10.40 -4.84 -2.11
CA THR A 89 11.65 -4.13 -2.48
C THR A 89 12.11 -3.19 -1.37
N GLY A 90 11.17 -2.54 -0.69
CA GLY A 90 11.46 -1.50 0.31
C GLY A 90 12.03 -0.23 -0.30
N ASP A 91 12.40 0.69 0.57
CA ASP A 91 13.02 1.98 0.27
C ASP A 91 13.93 2.42 1.45
N PRO A 92 14.68 3.54 1.35
CA PRO A 92 15.57 4.01 2.42
C PRO A 92 14.89 4.32 3.76
N TYR A 93 13.58 4.57 3.76
CA TYR A 93 12.75 4.86 4.93
C TYR A 93 12.07 3.60 5.44
N VAL A 94 11.39 2.82 4.59
CA VAL A 94 10.70 1.57 4.99
C VAL A 94 11.29 0.35 4.25
N PRO A 95 12.04 -0.52 4.94
CA PRO A 95 12.77 -1.59 4.29
C PRO A 95 11.87 -2.77 3.88
N ALA A 96 12.38 -3.61 2.99
CA ALA A 96 11.74 -4.85 2.59
C ALA A 96 11.37 -5.73 3.79
N GLY A 97 10.22 -6.39 3.71
CA GLY A 97 9.64 -7.21 4.78
C GLY A 97 8.89 -6.42 5.86
N LYS A 98 8.87 -5.08 5.81
CA LYS A 98 8.06 -4.26 6.72
C LYS A 98 6.72 -3.91 6.11
N VAL A 99 5.73 -3.70 6.99
CA VAL A 99 4.40 -3.23 6.60
C VAL A 99 4.48 -1.73 6.32
N ALA A 100 4.16 -1.33 5.09
CA ALA A 100 4.09 0.06 4.65
C ALA A 100 2.81 0.73 5.13
N PHE A 101 1.68 0.04 4.99
CA PHE A 101 0.40 0.51 5.50
C PHE A 101 -0.51 -0.67 5.82
N ARG A 102 -1.55 -0.38 6.58
CA ARG A 102 -2.57 -1.35 6.96
C ARG A 102 -3.91 -0.67 7.09
N ALA A 103 -5.01 -1.40 6.89
CA ALA A 103 -6.37 -0.92 7.19
C ALA A 103 -7.24 -2.03 7.78
N LYS A 104 -8.15 -1.68 8.70
CA LYS A 104 -9.26 -2.57 9.07
C LYS A 104 -10.28 -2.53 7.94
N ILE A 105 -10.77 -3.69 7.51
CA ILE A 105 -11.60 -3.82 6.31
C ILE A 105 -12.88 -4.60 6.58
N GLY A 106 -13.80 -4.57 5.63
CA GLY A 106 -15.12 -5.19 5.74
C GLY A 106 -16.21 -4.15 5.97
N ARG A 107 -17.47 -4.56 5.78
CA ARG A 107 -18.62 -3.66 5.65
C ARG A 107 -18.77 -2.66 6.79
N ARG A 108 -18.43 -3.03 8.02
CA ARG A 108 -18.52 -2.15 9.20
C ARG A 108 -17.43 -1.07 9.27
N TYR A 109 -16.34 -1.23 8.53
CA TYR A 109 -15.20 -0.31 8.50
C TYR A 109 -15.13 0.52 7.22
N GLU A 110 -16.00 0.23 6.25
CA GLU A 110 -16.07 0.97 5.01
C GLU A 110 -16.54 2.41 5.28
N LEU A 111 -15.80 3.37 4.75
CA LEU A 111 -16.13 4.78 4.80
C LEU A 111 -17.10 5.13 3.67
N PRO A 112 -17.91 6.20 3.82
CA PRO A 112 -18.69 6.75 2.72
C PRO A 112 -17.80 7.03 1.50
N HIS A 113 -18.33 6.91 0.28
CA HIS A 113 -17.50 7.08 -0.93
C HIS A 113 -17.05 8.54 -1.17
N ARG A 114 -17.62 9.51 -0.43
CA ARG A 114 -17.21 10.92 -0.45
C ARG A 114 -15.91 11.15 0.33
N GLY A 115 -14.82 11.39 -0.40
CA GLY A 115 -13.47 11.47 0.17
C GLY A 115 -12.55 12.51 -0.45
N LEU A 116 -11.26 12.38 -0.12
CA LEU A 116 -10.20 13.18 -0.75
C LEU A 116 -10.08 12.85 -2.24
N ILE A 117 -10.25 11.58 -2.60
CA ILE A 117 -10.24 11.13 -4.00
C ILE A 117 -11.66 11.29 -4.56
N PRO A 118 -11.85 12.08 -5.63
CA PRO A 118 -13.16 12.30 -6.21
C PRO A 118 -13.80 11.00 -6.74
N GLU A 119 -15.13 10.88 -6.62
CA GLU A 119 -15.88 9.67 -6.98
C GLU A 119 -15.76 9.35 -8.48
N GLU A 120 -15.56 10.36 -9.32
CA GLU A 120 -15.34 10.18 -10.77
C GLU A 120 -14.12 9.33 -11.11
N PHE A 121 -13.16 9.16 -10.19
CA PHE A 121 -12.00 8.28 -10.36
C PHE A 121 -12.32 6.79 -10.11
N GLY A 122 -13.59 6.44 -9.90
CA GLY A 122 -14.04 5.06 -9.77
C GLY A 122 -13.72 4.46 -8.40
N VAL A 123 -13.89 5.25 -7.33
CA VAL A 123 -13.71 4.75 -5.96
C VAL A 123 -14.72 3.64 -5.68
N ILE A 124 -14.24 2.43 -5.34
CA ILE A 124 -15.09 1.28 -5.02
C ILE A 124 -15.19 1.00 -3.51
N ALA A 125 -14.17 1.36 -2.74
CA ALA A 125 -14.17 1.21 -1.29
C ALA A 125 -13.12 2.10 -0.64
N ARG A 126 -13.38 2.49 0.61
CA ARG A 126 -12.49 3.32 1.43
C ARG A 126 -12.44 2.82 2.86
N TYR A 127 -11.27 2.83 3.48
CA TYR A 127 -11.08 2.36 4.84
C TYR A 127 -10.09 3.24 5.60
N LYS A 128 -10.39 3.53 6.88
CA LYS A 128 -9.38 4.13 7.77
C LYS A 128 -8.21 3.16 7.93
N GLY A 129 -7.01 3.69 7.79
CA GLY A 129 -5.79 2.93 7.86
C GLY A 129 -4.71 3.64 8.66
N GLN A 130 -3.57 2.97 8.75
CA GLN A 130 -2.36 3.52 9.31
C GLN A 130 -1.20 3.30 8.34
N GLY A 131 -0.49 4.38 8.03
CA GLY A 131 0.72 4.39 7.23
C GLY A 131 1.97 4.35 8.10
N ARG A 132 3.01 3.65 7.67
CA ARG A 132 4.29 3.55 8.36
C ARG A 132 5.23 4.61 7.81
N LEU A 133 5.69 5.51 8.67
CA LEU A 133 6.75 6.48 8.37
C LEU A 133 7.98 6.20 9.24
N ALA A 134 9.15 6.60 8.76
CA ALA A 134 10.41 6.51 9.46
C ALA A 134 11.41 7.50 8.87
N ASP A 135 12.46 7.82 9.60
CA ASP A 135 13.64 8.53 9.09
C ASP A 135 14.52 7.58 8.27
N PRO A 136 15.45 8.09 7.42
CA PRO A 136 16.36 7.25 6.65
C PRO A 136 17.09 6.22 7.53
N GLY A 137 17.13 4.98 7.04
CA GLY A 137 17.62 3.82 7.78
C GLY A 137 16.57 3.18 8.69
N PHE A 138 15.28 3.41 8.44
CA PHE A 138 14.14 2.95 9.27
C PHE A 138 14.25 3.38 10.74
N ARG A 139 14.79 4.58 10.98
CA ARG A 139 14.92 5.13 12.33
C ARG A 139 13.60 5.78 12.74
N ASN A 140 13.32 5.77 14.05
CA ASN A 140 12.09 6.36 14.62
C ASN A 140 10.79 5.92 13.92
N PRO A 141 10.56 4.61 13.68
CA PRO A 141 9.44 4.17 12.87
C PRO A 141 8.11 4.37 13.63
N ARG A 142 7.17 5.07 13.00
CA ARG A 142 5.88 5.45 13.58
C ARG A 142 4.72 5.12 12.65
N TRP A 143 3.57 4.85 13.26
CA TRP A 143 2.30 4.81 12.54
C TRP A 143 1.70 6.21 12.51
N VAL A 144 1.20 6.61 11.35
CA VAL A 144 0.37 7.79 11.16
C VAL A 144 -0.99 7.38 10.66
N ASP A 145 -2.00 8.20 10.92
CA ASP A 145 -3.32 7.97 10.36
C ASP A 145 -3.28 8.13 8.83
N GLY A 146 -4.21 7.46 8.18
CA GLY A 146 -4.32 7.50 6.75
C GLY A 146 -5.57 6.80 6.26
N GLU A 147 -5.63 6.62 4.95
CA GLU A 147 -6.79 6.04 4.29
C GLU A 147 -6.36 5.12 3.16
N LEU A 148 -6.88 3.90 3.20
CA LEU A 148 -6.84 2.98 2.09
C LEU A 148 -8.02 3.27 1.16
N VAL A 149 -7.73 3.43 -0.13
CA VAL A 149 -8.71 3.63 -1.19
C VAL A 149 -8.53 2.54 -2.23
N ILE A 150 -9.63 1.96 -2.69
CA ILE A 150 -9.63 1.03 -3.82
C ILE A 150 -10.36 1.71 -4.98
N LEU A 151 -9.75 1.69 -6.15
CA LEU A 151 -10.31 2.22 -7.39
C LEU A 151 -10.60 1.08 -8.37
N ASP A 152 -11.66 1.21 -9.17
CA ASP A 152 -12.08 0.24 -10.19
C ASP A 152 -11.07 0.06 -11.33
N GLY A 153 -10.15 1.01 -11.48
CA GLY A 153 -9.13 1.00 -12.54
C GLY A 153 -9.67 1.47 -13.90
N LYS A 154 -10.83 2.13 -13.96
CA LYS A 154 -11.44 2.62 -15.22
C LYS A 154 -10.48 3.47 -16.07
N TYR A 155 -9.56 4.19 -15.42
CA TYR A 155 -8.57 5.06 -16.06
C TYR A 155 -7.17 4.41 -16.19
N VAL A 156 -7.01 3.15 -15.79
CA VAL A 156 -5.74 2.42 -15.82
C VAL A 156 -5.92 1.05 -16.47
N LYS A 157 -5.21 0.80 -17.57
CA LYS A 157 -5.15 -0.53 -18.17
C LYS A 157 -4.38 -1.47 -17.22
N GLY A 158 -5.07 -2.32 -16.45
CA GLY A 158 -4.41 -3.27 -15.54
C GLY A 158 -5.27 -3.87 -14.42
N GLY A 159 -6.44 -3.28 -14.13
CA GLY A 159 -7.35 -3.72 -13.07
C GLY A 159 -7.38 -2.75 -11.89
N PRO A 160 -7.86 -3.18 -10.71
CA PRO A 160 -8.07 -2.28 -9.58
C PRO A 160 -6.75 -1.66 -9.12
N VAL A 161 -6.83 -0.38 -8.77
CA VAL A 161 -5.70 0.40 -8.23
C VAL A 161 -5.91 0.55 -6.74
N VAL A 162 -4.87 0.29 -5.97
CA VAL A 162 -4.87 0.51 -4.52
C VAL A 162 -4.16 1.82 -4.23
N GLY A 163 -4.84 2.74 -3.58
CA GLY A 163 -4.30 4.00 -3.09
C GLY A 163 -4.13 3.98 -1.58
N PHE A 164 -3.07 4.62 -1.07
CA PHE A 164 -2.99 4.95 0.35
C PHE A 164 -2.64 6.42 0.55
N VAL A 165 -3.48 7.12 1.29
CA VAL A 165 -3.29 8.53 1.67
C VAL A 165 -2.67 8.57 3.07
N TYR A 166 -1.54 9.25 3.21
CA TYR A 166 -0.86 9.46 4.49
C TYR A 166 -1.23 10.81 5.08
N TRP A 167 -1.60 10.81 6.36
CA TRP A 167 -1.85 12.04 7.13
C TRP A 167 -0.82 12.20 8.23
N ALA A 168 0.26 12.92 7.94
CA ALA A 168 1.24 13.35 8.92
C ALA A 168 1.18 14.87 9.09
N PRO A 169 1.48 15.42 10.30
CA PRO A 169 1.53 16.86 10.51
C PRO A 169 2.48 17.59 9.55
N GLU A 170 3.55 16.92 9.14
CA GLU A 170 4.61 17.51 8.32
C GLU A 170 4.32 17.45 6.81
N TYR A 171 3.51 16.47 6.36
CA TYR A 171 3.17 16.28 4.96
C TYR A 171 1.97 15.36 4.78
N HIS A 172 1.17 15.69 3.75
CA HIS A 172 0.11 14.83 3.23
C HIS A 172 0.51 14.37 1.83
N PHE A 173 0.49 13.06 1.60
CA PHE A 173 0.79 12.51 0.29
C PHE A 173 -0.03 11.25 0.01
N VAL A 174 -0.19 10.94 -1.26
CA VAL A 174 -0.89 9.74 -1.73
C VAL A 174 0.08 8.88 -2.53
N MET A 175 -0.03 7.57 -2.35
CA MET A 175 0.65 6.58 -3.18
C MET A 175 -0.38 5.70 -3.87
N PHE A 176 -0.19 5.47 -5.17
CA PHE A 176 -1.00 4.57 -5.97
C PHE A 176 -0.19 3.34 -6.37
N PHE A 177 -0.84 2.19 -6.32
CA PHE A 177 -0.26 0.90 -6.61
C PHE A 177 -1.13 0.18 -7.63
N ASN A 178 -0.54 -0.10 -8.78
CA ASN A 178 -1.15 -0.86 -9.87
C ASN A 178 -0.97 -2.35 -9.62
N ARG A 179 -1.97 -3.15 -9.96
CA ARG A 179 -1.88 -4.59 -9.80
C ARG A 179 -0.79 -5.19 -10.70
N LEU A 180 0.13 -5.93 -10.09
CA LEU A 180 1.20 -6.63 -10.80
C LEU A 180 0.76 -8.07 -11.10
N ARG A 181 0.77 -8.45 -12.39
CA ARG A 181 0.49 -9.81 -12.85
C ARG A 181 1.80 -10.42 -13.36
N LEU A 182 2.23 -11.50 -12.73
CA LEU A 182 3.38 -12.27 -13.20
C LEU A 182 2.91 -13.18 -14.33
N GLN A 183 3.64 -13.19 -15.45
CA GLN A 183 3.41 -14.15 -16.52
C GLN A 183 3.90 -15.53 -16.05
N SER A 184 3.08 -16.55 -16.24
CA SER A 184 3.41 -17.97 -16.05
C SER A 184 4.00 -18.56 -17.31
#